data_AF-A0A133XQS3-F1
#
_entry.id   AF-A0A133XQS3-F1
#
_cell.length_a   1.000
_cell.length_b   1.000
_cell.length_c   1.000
_cell.angle_alpha   90.00
_cell.angle_beta   90.00
_cell.angle_gamma   90.00
#
_symmetry.space_group_name_H-M   'P 1'
#
loop_
_entity.id
_entity.type
_entity.pdbx_description
1 polymer ?
#
loop_
_entity_poly.entity_id
_entity_poly.type
_entity_poly.pdbx_seq_one_letter_code
_entity_poly.pdbx_strand_id
1 'polypeptide(L)'
;MANASGEEVLSQDTKAAEETISQDPKTDEKLHDEETHSQDAEDKDVKNMINRHKYERDIANRDKTIQELKAKLEESTSSQTEFEELQEEFKALQTSLETEKANAKLTSAGCVDMELGRLALDAYDGDIDKLKAAKPYLFEKAKTTSTGGTSAGAISNKEALEEIARKAAGLPPKK
;
A
#
# COMPACT_ATOMS: atom_id res chain seq x y z
N MET A 1 -46.89 -13.50 -20.71
CA MET A 1 -47.89 -13.49 -19.61
C MET A 1 -47.71 -14.78 -18.82
N ALA A 2 -47.53 -14.68 -17.49
CA ALA A 2 -47.75 -15.74 -16.48
C ALA A 2 -46.98 -17.08 -16.57
N ASN A 3 -46.69 -17.83 -15.49
CA ASN A 3 -46.54 -17.52 -14.05
C ASN A 3 -45.94 -18.75 -13.31
N ALA A 4 -45.15 -18.49 -12.26
CA ALA A 4 -45.08 -19.22 -10.97
C ALA A 4 -44.65 -20.72 -10.87
N SER A 5 -44.42 -21.12 -9.61
CA SER A 5 -43.98 -22.43 -9.08
C SER A 5 -42.46 -22.70 -9.18
N GLY A 6 -41.75 -23.06 -8.10
CA GLY A 6 -42.16 -23.23 -6.69
C GLY A 6 -40.96 -23.70 -5.84
N GLU A 7 -41.01 -23.48 -4.53
CA GLU A 7 -40.00 -23.98 -3.57
C GLU A 7 -40.05 -25.52 -3.44
N GLU A 8 -38.89 -26.16 -3.24
CA GLU A 8 -38.76 -27.05 -2.09
C GLU A 8 -37.30 -27.19 -1.61
N VAL A 9 -37.17 -27.64 -0.37
CA VAL A 9 -35.99 -27.63 0.49
C VAL A 9 -35.34 -29.02 0.63
N LEU A 10 -34.16 -29.04 1.28
CA LEU A 10 -33.85 -29.90 2.45
C LEU A 10 -32.67 -30.92 2.31
N SER A 11 -31.60 -30.68 3.10
CA SER A 11 -30.73 -31.70 3.75
C SER A 11 -29.89 -32.65 2.86
N GLN A 12 -28.89 -33.44 3.29
CA GLN A 12 -27.96 -33.53 4.46
C GLN A 12 -26.77 -34.44 3.99
N ASP A 13 -25.59 -34.57 4.61
CA ASP A 13 -25.09 -34.06 5.89
C ASP A 13 -23.56 -33.81 5.91
N THR A 14 -23.11 -33.22 7.02
CA THR A 14 -21.77 -33.13 7.62
C THR A 14 -21.00 -34.45 7.82
N LYS A 15 -19.65 -34.38 7.82
CA LYS A 15 -18.80 -34.85 8.95
C LYS A 15 -17.35 -34.32 8.85
N ALA A 16 -16.77 -33.95 9.98
CA ALA A 16 -15.39 -33.52 10.14
C ALA A 16 -14.51 -34.60 10.85
N ALA A 17 -13.26 -34.21 11.16
CA ALA A 17 -12.32 -34.85 12.09
C ALA A 17 -11.61 -36.15 11.61
N GLU A 18 -10.39 -36.50 12.06
CA GLU A 18 -9.24 -35.80 12.69
C GLU A 18 -8.10 -36.85 12.82
N GLU A 19 -6.95 -36.48 13.40
CA GLU A 19 -5.94 -37.38 14.01
C GLU A 19 -5.06 -38.28 13.11
N THR A 20 -3.86 -38.73 13.51
CA THR A 20 -2.86 -38.23 14.48
C THR A 20 -1.48 -38.87 14.16
N ILE A 21 -0.42 -38.20 14.58
CA ILE A 21 1.03 -38.57 14.56
C ILE A 21 1.37 -40.05 14.86
N SER A 22 2.35 -40.62 14.12
CA SER A 22 3.46 -41.46 14.63
C SER A 22 4.53 -41.71 13.56
N GLN A 23 5.77 -41.22 13.74
CA GLN A 23 6.98 -41.93 14.25
C GLN A 23 7.88 -42.57 13.16
N ASP A 24 9.07 -41.98 12.98
CA ASP A 24 10.30 -42.62 12.46
C ASP A 24 10.87 -43.54 13.57
N PRO A 25 11.58 -44.67 13.28
CA PRO A 25 12.98 -44.55 12.85
C PRO A 25 13.59 -45.67 11.96
N LYS A 26 14.55 -45.27 11.12
CA LYS A 26 15.82 -45.98 10.76
C LYS A 26 15.78 -47.40 10.15
N THR A 27 16.38 -47.49 8.96
CA THR A 27 17.21 -48.63 8.54
C THR A 27 18.68 -48.21 8.56
N ASP A 28 19.53 -48.95 9.25
CA ASP A 28 21.00 -48.77 9.27
C ASP A 28 21.67 -49.96 8.53
N GLU A 29 22.99 -49.90 8.36
CA GLU A 29 23.85 -50.90 7.68
C GLU A 29 23.80 -50.92 6.13
N LYS A 30 24.54 -50.06 5.40
CA LYS A 30 26.01 -50.03 5.22
C LYS A 30 26.61 -51.24 4.48
N LEU A 31 26.91 -51.04 3.19
CA LEU A 31 27.87 -51.77 2.34
C LEU A 31 27.50 -53.23 1.96
N HIS A 32 28.03 -53.83 0.89
CA HIS A 32 29.16 -53.45 0.02
C HIS A 32 28.87 -53.79 -1.45
N ASP A 33 29.66 -53.22 -2.37
CA ASP A 33 29.84 -53.76 -3.73
C ASP A 33 30.17 -55.27 -3.70
N GLU A 34 29.69 -56.01 -4.70
CA GLU A 34 30.50 -57.03 -5.38
C GLU A 34 30.04 -57.16 -6.84
N GLU A 35 31.01 -57.23 -7.75
CA GLU A 35 30.86 -57.01 -9.18
C GLU A 35 30.97 -58.35 -9.94
N THR A 36 29.89 -58.81 -10.58
CA THR A 36 29.95 -60.00 -11.46
C THR A 36 29.26 -59.79 -12.82
N HIS A 37 29.85 -58.87 -13.58
CA HIS A 37 30.15 -58.99 -15.01
C HIS A 37 29.33 -59.98 -15.87
N SER A 38 28.41 -59.47 -16.71
CA SER A 38 28.13 -59.96 -18.08
C SER A 38 27.07 -59.11 -18.81
N GLN A 39 27.15 -59.05 -20.16
CA GLN A 39 26.18 -58.43 -21.10
C GLN A 39 26.17 -56.89 -21.21
N ASP A 40 27.31 -56.27 -21.51
CA ASP A 40 27.49 -54.79 -21.48
C ASP A 40 27.53 -54.09 -22.86
N ALA A 41 26.75 -54.60 -23.83
CA ALA A 41 26.62 -54.04 -25.19
C ALA A 41 25.18 -53.60 -25.54
N GLU A 42 24.21 -54.51 -25.49
CA GLU A 42 22.80 -54.24 -25.85
C GLU A 42 22.13 -53.21 -24.92
N ASP A 43 22.42 -53.26 -23.61
CA ASP A 43 21.77 -52.43 -22.59
C ASP A 43 22.21 -50.94 -22.64
N LYS A 44 23.36 -50.64 -23.26
CA LYS A 44 23.85 -49.27 -23.43
C LYS A 44 23.08 -48.49 -24.49
N ASP A 45 22.72 -49.13 -25.60
CA ASP A 45 21.91 -48.47 -26.64
C ASP A 45 20.48 -48.25 -26.16
N VAL A 46 19.90 -49.22 -25.44
CA VAL A 46 18.58 -49.06 -24.81
C VAL A 46 18.59 -47.94 -23.76
N LYS A 47 19.59 -47.88 -22.87
CA LYS A 47 19.77 -46.74 -21.93
C LYS A 47 19.95 -45.42 -22.66
N ASN A 48 20.73 -45.35 -23.75
CA ASN A 48 20.90 -44.13 -24.53
C ASN A 48 19.60 -43.67 -25.22
N MET A 49 18.79 -44.59 -25.76
CA MET A 49 17.48 -44.25 -26.33
C MET A 49 16.48 -43.78 -25.26
N ILE A 50 16.41 -44.47 -24.11
CA ILE A 50 15.56 -44.07 -22.98
C ILE A 50 15.96 -42.69 -22.46
N ASN A 51 17.26 -42.41 -22.34
CA ASN A 51 17.76 -41.10 -21.95
C ASN A 51 17.40 -40.03 -22.98
N ARG A 52 17.58 -40.30 -24.28
CA ARG A 52 17.18 -39.39 -25.37
C ARG A 52 15.69 -39.00 -25.30
N HIS A 53 14.80 -39.97 -25.12
CA HIS A 53 13.36 -39.72 -25.00
C HIS A 53 12.96 -39.01 -23.71
N LYS A 54 13.70 -39.19 -22.60
CA LYS A 54 13.53 -38.37 -21.40
C LYS A 54 13.93 -36.91 -21.68
N TYR A 55 15.09 -36.68 -22.31
CA TYR A 55 15.53 -35.34 -22.68
C TYR A 55 14.57 -34.65 -23.66
N GLU A 56 14.05 -35.36 -24.66
CA GLU A 56 13.03 -34.83 -25.58
C GLU A 56 11.74 -34.41 -24.87
N ARG A 57 11.28 -35.21 -23.89
CA ARG A 57 10.12 -34.86 -23.06
C ARG A 57 10.40 -33.66 -22.16
N ASP A 58 11.57 -33.59 -21.54
CA ASP A 58 11.96 -32.48 -20.67
C ASP A 58 12.16 -31.18 -21.46
N ILE A 59 12.68 -31.26 -22.69
CA ILE A 59 12.73 -30.14 -23.62
C ILE A 59 11.31 -29.69 -24.00
N ALA A 60 10.43 -30.61 -24.42
CA ALA A 60 9.05 -30.26 -24.78
C ALA A 60 8.27 -29.64 -23.61
N ASN A 61 8.46 -30.14 -22.38
CA ASN A 61 7.89 -29.56 -21.17
C ASN A 61 8.43 -28.15 -20.94
N ARG A 62 9.75 -27.94 -21.03
CA ARG A 62 10.39 -26.63 -20.87
C ARG A 62 9.96 -25.66 -21.95
N ASP A 63 9.86 -26.09 -23.20
CA ASP A 63 9.39 -25.25 -24.32
C ASP A 63 7.93 -24.83 -24.14
N LYS A 64 7.07 -25.71 -23.61
CA LYS A 64 5.71 -25.34 -23.18
C LYS A 64 5.75 -24.29 -22.08
N THR A 65 6.56 -24.48 -21.03
CA THR A 65 6.71 -23.48 -19.96
C THR A 65 7.27 -22.16 -20.49
N ILE A 66 8.20 -22.19 -21.45
CA ILE A 66 8.75 -21.00 -22.10
C ILE A 66 7.69 -20.28 -22.94
N GLN A 67 6.82 -21.00 -23.66
CA GLN A 67 5.70 -20.39 -24.37
C GLN A 67 4.68 -19.76 -23.42
N GLU A 68 4.34 -20.44 -22.32
CA GLU A 68 3.41 -19.95 -21.31
C GLU A 68 3.96 -18.70 -20.58
N LEU A 69 5.25 -18.71 -20.22
CA LEU A 69 5.94 -17.53 -19.66
C LEU A 69 6.09 -16.40 -20.68
N LYS A 70 6.32 -16.70 -21.96
CA LYS A 70 6.33 -15.69 -23.04
C LYS A 70 4.95 -15.06 -23.25
N ALA A 71 3.89 -15.86 -23.28
CA ALA A 71 2.53 -15.35 -23.39
C ALA A 71 2.19 -14.44 -22.20
N LYS A 72 2.56 -14.85 -20.98
CA LYS A 72 2.38 -14.03 -19.78
C LYS A 72 3.24 -12.77 -19.77
N LEU A 73 4.43 -12.80 -20.38
CA LEU A 73 5.25 -11.59 -20.58
C LEU A 73 4.66 -10.68 -21.65
N GLU A 74 4.15 -11.19 -22.77
CA GLU A 74 3.46 -10.40 -23.81
C GLU A 74 2.20 -9.72 -23.25
N GLU A 75 1.42 -10.47 -22.45
CA GLU A 75 0.28 -9.96 -21.67
C GLU A 75 0.74 -8.90 -20.66
N SER A 76 1.88 -9.08 -19.99
CA SER A 76 2.48 -8.07 -19.10
C SER A 76 3.20 -6.92 -19.82
N THR A 77 3.47 -7.02 -21.13
CA THR A 77 3.94 -5.89 -21.95
C THR A 77 2.79 -5.11 -22.56
N SER A 78 1.56 -5.66 -22.55
CA SER A 78 0.36 -4.83 -22.68
C SER A 78 0.24 -3.87 -21.49
N SER A 79 0.85 -4.19 -20.35
CA SER A 79 1.05 -3.24 -19.25
C SER A 79 2.14 -2.20 -19.49
N GLN A 80 2.83 -2.11 -20.64
CA GLN A 80 3.72 -0.97 -20.89
C GLN A 80 2.94 0.35 -20.93
N THR A 81 1.75 0.36 -21.53
CA THR A 81 0.87 1.54 -21.49
C THR A 81 0.37 1.80 -20.07
N GLU A 82 0.00 0.76 -19.32
CA GLU A 82 -0.42 0.89 -17.91
C GLU A 82 0.73 1.39 -17.01
N PHE A 83 1.98 1.02 -17.29
CA PHE A 83 3.17 1.51 -16.60
C PHE A 83 3.52 2.95 -17.00
N GLU A 84 3.31 3.34 -18.25
CA GLU A 84 3.47 4.73 -18.72
C GLU A 84 2.40 5.64 -18.11
N GLU A 85 1.13 5.22 -18.13
CA GLU A 85 0.01 5.90 -17.46
C GLU A 85 0.27 6.03 -15.95
N LEU A 86 0.63 4.94 -15.26
CA LEU A 86 0.95 4.96 -13.83
C LEU A 86 2.20 5.81 -13.53
N GLN A 87 3.18 5.89 -14.43
CA GLN A 87 4.33 6.79 -14.28
C GLN A 87 3.95 8.25 -14.51
N GLU A 88 3.04 8.54 -15.44
CA GLU A 88 2.48 9.88 -15.65
C GLU A 88 1.65 10.31 -14.44
N GLU A 89 0.75 9.46 -13.95
CA GLU A 89 0.00 9.67 -12.70
C GLU A 89 0.94 9.93 -11.52
N PHE A 90 2.01 9.14 -11.37
CA PHE A 90 2.97 9.33 -10.28
C PHE A 90 3.72 10.68 -10.39
N LYS A 91 4.10 11.11 -11.60
CA LYS A 91 4.69 12.45 -11.84
C LYS A 91 3.67 13.57 -11.59
N ALA A 92 2.41 13.38 -11.99
CA ALA A 92 1.33 14.32 -11.72
C ALA A 92 1.05 14.42 -10.21
N LEU A 93 1.13 13.32 -9.46
CA LEU A 93 0.95 13.29 -8.02
C LEU A 93 2.14 13.92 -7.27
N GLN A 94 3.37 13.69 -7.73
CA GLN A 94 4.57 14.35 -7.19
C GLN A 94 4.53 15.86 -7.42
N THR A 95 4.26 16.31 -8.64
CA THR A 95 4.15 17.75 -8.96
C THR A 95 2.97 18.39 -8.22
N SER A 96 1.84 17.70 -8.10
CA SER A 96 0.71 18.13 -7.26
C SER A 96 1.15 18.32 -5.81
N LEU A 97 1.80 17.33 -5.18
CA LEU A 97 2.32 17.43 -3.81
C LEU A 97 3.36 18.54 -3.63
N GLU A 98 4.22 18.79 -4.61
CA GLU A 98 5.19 19.90 -4.57
C GLU A 98 4.50 21.25 -4.64
N THR A 99 3.50 21.41 -5.53
CA THR A 99 2.71 22.64 -5.61
C THR A 99 1.83 22.84 -4.38
N GLU A 100 1.24 21.79 -3.80
CA GLU A 100 0.47 21.86 -2.56
C GLU A 100 1.37 22.23 -1.37
N LYS A 101 2.57 21.65 -1.25
CA LYS A 101 3.56 22.04 -0.24
C LYS A 101 3.99 23.51 -0.40
N ALA A 102 4.21 23.98 -1.63
CA ALA A 102 4.52 25.38 -1.91
C ALA A 102 3.34 26.29 -1.50
N ASN A 103 2.11 25.95 -1.91
CA ASN A 103 0.91 26.71 -1.57
C ASN A 103 0.60 26.71 -0.07
N ALA A 104 0.84 25.61 0.65
CA ALA A 104 0.68 25.51 2.09
C ALA A 104 1.71 26.38 2.84
N LYS A 105 2.97 26.39 2.37
CA LYS A 105 4.01 27.32 2.88
C LYS A 105 3.64 28.78 2.63
N LEU A 106 3.17 29.13 1.43
CA LEU A 106 2.75 30.49 1.08
C LEU A 106 1.50 30.92 1.88
N THR A 107 0.50 30.05 2.01
CA THR A 107 -0.73 30.31 2.78
C THR A 107 -0.44 30.50 4.27
N SER A 108 0.32 29.60 4.90
CA SER A 108 0.72 29.75 6.31
C SER A 108 1.61 30.97 6.56
N ALA A 109 2.33 31.43 5.54
CA ALA A 109 3.10 32.66 5.55
C ALA A 109 2.28 33.94 5.35
N GLY A 110 0.99 33.82 5.00
CA GLY A 110 0.09 34.94 4.71
C GLY A 110 0.25 35.54 3.31
N CYS A 111 0.62 34.75 2.29
CA CYS A 111 0.76 35.24 0.93
C CYS A 111 -0.60 35.69 0.34
N VAL A 112 -0.64 36.90 -0.22
CA VAL A 112 -1.85 37.53 -0.79
C VAL A 112 -2.16 37.00 -2.19
N ASP A 113 -1.12 36.67 -2.95
CA ASP A 113 -1.19 36.14 -4.32
C ASP A 113 -0.40 34.83 -4.37
N MET A 114 -1.08 33.69 -4.49
CA MET A 114 -0.44 32.38 -4.50
C MET A 114 0.27 32.08 -5.84
N GLU A 115 -0.21 32.60 -6.96
CA GLU A 115 0.40 32.34 -8.27
C GLU A 115 1.73 33.08 -8.39
N LEU A 116 1.71 34.38 -8.07
CA LEU A 116 2.90 35.22 -8.06
C LEU A 116 3.85 34.85 -6.91
N GLY A 117 3.29 34.37 -5.79
CA GLY A 117 4.02 33.74 -4.69
C GLY A 117 4.78 32.49 -5.13
N ARG A 118 4.13 31.54 -5.82
CA ARG A 118 4.74 30.29 -6.31
C ARG A 118 5.86 30.58 -7.31
N LEU A 119 5.59 31.40 -8.33
CA LEU A 119 6.59 31.78 -9.34
C LEU A 119 7.81 32.48 -8.70
N ALA A 120 7.59 33.28 -7.66
CA ALA A 120 8.69 33.91 -6.93
C ALA A 120 9.42 32.93 -6.00
N LEU A 121 8.73 31.93 -5.44
CA LEU A 121 9.30 30.93 -4.52
C LEU A 121 10.32 30.01 -5.21
N ASP A 122 10.08 29.67 -6.47
CA ASP A 122 11.02 28.90 -7.31
C ASP A 122 12.37 29.62 -7.47
N ALA A 123 12.38 30.96 -7.44
CA ALA A 123 13.59 31.78 -7.53
C ALA A 123 14.35 31.95 -6.19
N TYR A 124 13.83 31.41 -5.08
CA TYR A 124 14.43 31.47 -3.74
C TYR A 124 14.54 30.09 -3.08
N ASP A 125 14.62 28.99 -3.84
CA ASP A 125 14.80 27.62 -3.35
C ASP A 125 13.73 27.16 -2.33
N GLY A 126 12.50 27.68 -2.41
CA GLY A 126 11.47 27.37 -1.42
C GLY A 126 11.56 28.16 -0.11
N ASP A 127 12.44 29.15 -0.02
CA ASP A 127 12.66 29.99 1.16
C ASP A 127 11.69 31.18 1.22
N ILE A 128 10.68 31.02 2.08
CA ILE A 128 9.64 32.02 2.35
C ILE A 128 10.19 33.28 3.01
N ASP A 129 11.23 33.18 3.85
CA ASP A 129 11.74 34.33 4.61
C ASP A 129 12.63 35.22 3.73
N LYS A 130 13.42 34.63 2.82
CA LYS A 130 14.06 35.36 1.72
C LYS A 130 13.01 36.02 0.81
N LEU A 131 11.94 35.29 0.45
CA LEU A 131 10.87 35.83 -0.38
C LEU A 131 10.13 37.00 0.31
N LYS A 132 9.89 36.93 1.63
CA LYS A 132 9.35 38.04 2.43
C LYS A 132 10.28 39.25 2.48
N ALA A 133 11.58 39.03 2.64
CA ALA A 133 12.57 40.11 2.67
C ALA A 133 12.70 40.83 1.32
N ALA A 134 12.67 40.07 0.21
CA ALA A 134 12.80 40.61 -1.14
C ALA A 134 11.50 41.21 -1.70
N LYS A 135 10.34 40.58 -1.41
CA LYS A 135 9.03 40.94 -1.93
C LYS A 135 7.98 41.03 -0.80
N PRO A 136 8.13 41.97 0.16
CA PRO A 136 7.23 42.07 1.31
C PRO A 136 5.78 42.40 0.95
N TYR A 137 5.55 42.94 -0.25
CA TYR A 137 4.21 43.24 -0.78
C TYR A 137 3.41 41.99 -1.16
N LEU A 138 4.04 40.82 -1.30
CA LEU A 138 3.35 39.55 -1.55
C LEU A 138 2.66 38.99 -0.31
N PHE A 139 2.94 39.52 0.89
CA PHE A 139 2.45 38.96 2.15
C PHE A 139 1.57 39.96 2.90
N GLU A 140 0.55 39.44 3.58
CA GLU A 140 -0.23 40.23 4.52
C GLU A 140 0.66 40.74 5.66
N LYS A 141 0.51 42.02 5.99
CA LYS A 141 1.05 42.56 7.24
C LYS A 141 0.37 41.86 8.40
N ALA A 142 1.15 41.45 9.40
CA ALA A 142 0.64 40.79 10.60
C ALA A 142 -0.43 41.65 11.28
N LYS A 143 -1.71 41.30 11.07
CA LYS A 143 -2.85 41.93 11.73
C LYS A 143 -2.82 41.48 13.18
N THR A 144 -2.61 42.41 14.11
CA THR A 144 -2.72 42.14 15.55
C THR A 144 -4.19 42.00 15.94
N THR A 145 -4.81 40.87 15.56
CA THR A 145 -6.17 40.49 15.96
C THR A 145 -6.18 40.10 17.44
N SER A 146 -6.08 41.10 18.31
CA SER A 146 -6.27 40.91 19.75
C SER A 146 -7.72 40.54 20.01
N THR A 147 -7.97 39.26 20.24
CA THR A 147 -9.23 38.74 20.79
C THR A 147 -9.34 38.98 22.31
N GLY A 148 -8.51 39.87 22.87
CA GLY A 148 -8.49 40.23 24.30
C GLY A 148 -9.74 40.97 24.81
N GLY A 149 -10.78 41.11 23.98
CA GLY A 149 -12.12 41.47 24.46
C GLY A 149 -12.76 40.28 25.16
N THR A 150 -13.24 40.48 26.38
CA THR A 150 -14.10 39.50 27.06
C THR A 150 -15.30 39.16 26.19
N SER A 151 -15.59 37.87 25.99
CA SER A 151 -16.77 37.45 25.22
C SER A 151 -18.05 38.01 25.86
N ALA A 152 -19.10 38.25 25.07
CA ALA A 152 -20.29 38.97 25.54
C ALA A 152 -21.06 38.29 26.70
N GLY A 153 -20.78 37.02 26.99
CA GLY A 153 -21.28 36.28 28.15
C GLY A 153 -20.22 35.98 29.23
N ALA A 154 -19.00 36.49 29.10
CA ALA A 154 -17.94 36.30 30.09
C ALA A 154 -18.28 37.06 31.37
N ILE A 155 -18.36 36.33 32.48
CA ILE A 155 -18.68 36.89 33.78
C ILE A 155 -17.42 37.55 34.35
N SER A 156 -17.40 38.88 34.33
CA SER A 156 -16.25 39.69 34.80
C SER A 156 -16.04 39.62 36.32
N ASN A 157 -17.04 39.17 37.08
CA ASN A 157 -16.94 38.95 38.52
C ASN A 157 -16.59 37.48 38.85
N LYS A 158 -15.44 37.29 39.51
CA LYS A 158 -14.92 35.99 39.94
C LYS A 158 -15.86 35.24 40.89
N GLU A 159 -16.58 35.92 41.77
CA GLU A 159 -17.49 35.31 42.75
C GLU A 159 -18.72 34.72 42.06
N ALA A 160 -19.32 35.47 41.13
CA ALA A 160 -20.43 34.99 40.31
C ALA A 160 -20.01 33.82 39.39
N LEU A 161 -18.78 33.85 38.86
CA LEU A 161 -18.21 32.72 38.12
C LEU A 161 -18.00 31.48 39.02
N GLU A 162 -17.50 31.66 40.25
CA GLU A 162 -17.31 30.58 41.22
C GLU A 162 -18.66 29.99 41.68
N GLU A 163 -19.68 30.82 41.89
CA GLU A 163 -21.03 30.36 42.24
C GLU A 163 -21.65 29.52 41.11
N ILE A 164 -21.58 30.00 39.86
CA ILE A 164 -22.12 29.28 38.69
C ILE A 164 -21.36 27.98 38.46
N ALA A 165 -20.03 27.97 38.63
CA ALA A 165 -19.22 26.75 38.55
C ALA A 165 -19.60 25.73 39.64
N ARG A 166 -19.78 26.18 40.90
CA ARG A 166 -20.21 25.30 42.02
C ARG A 166 -21.62 24.76 41.80
N LYS A 167 -22.55 25.60 41.32
CA LYS A 167 -23.92 25.19 40.97
C LYS A 167 -23.94 24.16 39.84
N ALA A 168 -23.14 24.36 38.79
CA ALA A 168 -22.99 23.40 37.69
C ALA A 168 -22.36 22.07 38.16
N ALA A 169 -21.44 22.12 39.13
CA ALA A 169 -20.84 20.94 39.77
C ALA A 169 -21.70 20.31 40.89
N GLY A 170 -22.90 20.84 41.18
CA GLY A 170 -23.77 20.35 42.25
C GLY A 170 -23.27 20.60 43.68
N LEU A 171 -22.27 21.46 43.86
CA LEU A 171 -21.73 21.82 45.18
C LEU A 171 -22.58 22.91 45.86
N PRO A 172 -22.73 22.87 47.20
CA PRO A 172 -23.43 23.91 47.93
C PRO A 172 -22.73 25.27 47.80
N PRO A 173 -23.48 26.38 47.93
CA PRO A 173 -22.92 27.73 47.87
C PRO A 173 -21.85 27.94 48.93
N LYS A 174 -20.91 28.83 48.63
CA LYS A 174 -19.86 29.27 49.55
C LYS A 174 -20.52 30.11 50.65
N LYS A 175 -20.16 29.84 51.91
CA LYS A 175 -20.57 30.66 53.06
C LYS A 175 -19.65 31.86 53.23
#